data_AF-A0AAJ0GKJ2-F1
#
_entry.id   AF-A0AAJ0GKJ2-F1
#
_cell.length_a   1.000
_cell.length_b   1.000
_cell.length_c   1.000
_cell.angle_alpha   90.00
_cell.angle_beta   90.00
_cell.angle_gamma   90.00
#
_symmetry.space_group_name_H-M   'P 1'
#
loop_
_entity.id
_entity.type
_entity.pdbx_description
1 polymer ?
#
loop_
_entity_poly.entity_id
_entity_poly.type
_entity_poly.pdbx_seq_one_letter_code
_entity_poly.pdbx_strand_id
1 'polypeptide(L)'
;MAEVDDRDVVPDAVLLGHIFGNNQPSSASVILQNWDKCVFKASFSTPLKNGQHECVVRLEVQGATSAFPFAVVPAMQEIARIRIPDLVPETLQVGSAANKEGRAFQYSVVEFVEGVTLEEAWDSMVDEDRKSVTASVVEAFIVPRSPSQMALLRAMEIIVESRQRNLYEGKNIPAHIRRRFIELLQLSRDEDPYVGWRCEGTSLLDFRVDFQKPEDEVIEDMIRRRRMKAKTS
;
A
#
# COMPACT_ATOMS: atom_id res chain seq x y z
N MET A 1 -3.49 12.68 26.95
CA MET A 1 -2.72 11.43 27.04
C MET A 1 -3.70 10.30 26.80
N ALA A 2 -3.62 9.63 25.66
CA ALA A 2 -4.37 8.38 25.45
C ALA A 2 -3.73 7.29 26.31
N GLU A 3 -4.53 6.48 27.01
CA GLU A 3 -4.03 5.27 27.65
C GLU A 3 -3.47 4.35 26.56
N VAL A 4 -2.21 3.96 26.72
CA VAL A 4 -1.59 2.92 25.88
C VAL A 4 -2.30 1.61 26.24
N ASP A 5 -2.97 1.00 25.27
CA ASP A 5 -3.59 -0.31 25.46
C ASP A 5 -2.44 -1.32 25.61
N ASP A 6 -2.53 -2.23 26.57
CA ASP A 6 -1.51 -3.26 26.81
C ASP A 6 -1.25 -4.15 25.58
N ARG A 7 -2.16 -4.12 24.59
CA ARG A 7 -2.04 -4.82 23.31
C ARG A 7 -1.27 -4.06 22.22
N ASP A 8 -1.04 -2.77 22.43
CA ASP A 8 -0.37 -1.91 21.47
C ASP A 8 1.05 -2.38 21.18
N VAL A 9 1.48 -2.22 19.92
CA VAL A 9 2.84 -2.58 19.51
C VAL A 9 3.82 -1.55 20.06
N VAL A 10 4.77 -1.97 20.89
CA VAL A 10 5.82 -1.11 21.45
C VAL A 10 7.22 -1.53 20.95
N PRO A 11 8.14 -0.57 20.73
CA PRO A 11 9.53 -0.87 20.43
C PRO A 11 10.27 -1.30 21.71
N ASP A 12 10.25 -2.60 22.01
CA ASP A 12 11.01 -3.15 23.13
C ASP A 12 12.50 -3.37 22.80
N ALA A 13 13.32 -3.54 23.83
CA ALA A 13 14.76 -3.69 23.69
C ALA A 13 15.19 -4.93 22.87
N VAL A 14 14.39 -6.01 22.89
CA VAL A 14 14.66 -7.22 22.08
C VAL A 14 14.43 -6.92 20.61
N LEU A 15 13.32 -6.24 20.31
CA LEU A 15 12.99 -5.82 18.95
C LEU A 15 14.03 -4.83 18.39
N LEU A 16 14.40 -3.82 19.17
CA LEU A 16 15.46 -2.87 18.80
C LEU A 16 16.82 -3.58 18.64
N GLY A 17 17.10 -4.57 19.49
CA GLY A 17 18.22 -5.52 19.35
C GLY A 17 18.28 -6.19 17.98
N HIS A 18 17.15 -6.72 17.52
CA HIS A 18 17.04 -7.38 16.22
C HIS A 18 17.15 -6.41 15.04
N ILE A 19 16.59 -5.20 15.15
CA ILE A 19 16.57 -4.23 14.05
C ILE A 19 17.96 -3.60 13.87
N PHE A 20 18.59 -3.16 14.96
CA PHE A 20 19.79 -2.33 14.92
C PHE A 20 21.08 -3.03 15.35
N GLY A 21 21.00 -4.27 15.87
CA GLY A 21 22.15 -5.03 16.32
C GLY A 21 22.96 -4.30 17.38
N ASN A 22 24.25 -4.07 17.12
CA ASN A 22 25.15 -3.43 18.07
C ASN A 22 24.98 -1.90 18.17
N ASN A 23 24.31 -1.26 17.21
CA ASN A 23 24.12 0.19 17.20
C ASN A 23 22.76 0.56 17.78
N GLN A 24 22.58 0.41 19.09
CA GLN A 24 21.28 0.68 19.72
C GLN A 24 20.95 2.18 19.74
N PRO A 25 19.68 2.57 19.52
CA PRO A 25 19.27 3.97 19.63
C PRO A 25 19.41 4.47 21.07
N SER A 26 19.85 5.72 21.23
CA SER A 26 19.86 6.40 22.53
C SER A 26 18.45 6.73 23.01
N SER A 27 17.51 6.91 22.09
CA SER A 27 16.11 7.17 22.40
C SER A 27 15.19 6.71 21.28
N ALA A 28 13.96 6.33 21.64
CA ALA A 28 12.88 6.05 20.70
C ALA A 28 11.62 6.83 21.11
N SER A 29 11.03 7.58 20.18
CA SER A 29 9.80 8.33 20.41
C SER A 29 8.70 7.86 19.45
N VAL A 30 7.60 7.36 19.99
CA VAL A 30 6.47 6.84 19.23
C VAL A 30 5.70 7.99 18.57
N ILE A 31 5.45 7.85 17.27
CA ILE A 31 4.68 8.80 16.44
C ILE A 31 3.25 8.26 16.25
N LEU A 32 3.12 6.98 15.92
CA LEU A 32 1.85 6.31 15.72
C LEU A 32 1.91 4.92 16.36
N GLN A 33 0.84 4.52 17.03
CA GLN A 33 0.78 3.21 17.68
C GLN A 33 -0.66 2.72 17.75
N ASN A 34 -0.83 1.44 17.47
CA ASN A 34 -2.05 0.67 17.68
C ASN A 34 -1.69 -0.83 17.83
N TRP A 35 -2.70 -1.72 17.82
CA TRP A 35 -2.48 -3.16 18.01
C TRP A 35 -1.75 -3.87 16.86
N ASP A 36 -1.79 -3.32 15.64
CA ASP A 36 -1.21 -3.94 14.45
C ASP A 36 0.04 -3.23 13.92
N LYS A 37 0.32 -2.00 14.36
CA LYS A 37 1.36 -1.12 13.84
C LYS A 37 1.98 -0.23 14.90
N CYS A 38 3.26 0.07 14.71
CA CYS A 38 3.95 1.09 15.46
C CYS A 38 4.89 1.84 14.52
N VAL A 39 4.85 3.17 14.55
CA VAL A 39 5.79 4.06 13.87
C VAL A 39 6.47 4.89 14.95
N PHE A 40 7.80 4.87 14.98
CA PHE A 40 8.58 5.62 15.96
C PHE A 40 9.83 6.21 15.32
N LYS A 41 10.26 7.35 15.84
CA LYS A 41 11.57 7.92 15.56
C LYS A 41 12.60 7.28 16.49
N ALA A 42 13.74 6.86 15.95
CA ALA A 42 14.88 6.37 16.70
C ALA A 42 16.05 7.34 16.51
N SER A 43 16.66 7.78 17.61
CA SER A 43 17.83 8.69 17.59
C SER A 43 19.05 7.97 18.13
N PHE A 44 20.23 8.25 17.57
CA PHE A 44 21.49 7.56 17.85
C PHE A 44 22.59 8.55 18.22
N SER A 45 23.42 8.17 19.19
CA SER A 45 24.64 8.92 19.54
C SER A 45 25.71 8.82 18.45
N THR A 46 25.80 7.65 17.81
CA THR A 46 26.67 7.40 16.65
C THR A 46 25.85 7.42 15.36
N PRO A 47 26.37 8.05 14.29
CA PRO A 47 25.64 8.12 13.04
C PRO A 47 25.43 6.72 12.44
N LEU A 48 24.28 6.56 11.79
CA LEU A 48 23.92 5.43 10.96
C LEU A 48 24.83 5.36 9.72
N LYS A 49 24.71 4.28 8.95
CA LYS A 49 25.52 4.05 7.75
C LYS A 49 25.42 5.17 6.70
N ASN A 50 24.30 5.88 6.66
CA ASN A 50 24.06 7.02 5.77
C ASN A 50 24.55 8.36 6.37
N GLY A 51 25.21 8.35 7.53
CA GLY A 51 25.69 9.55 8.21
C GLY A 51 24.64 10.26 9.08
N GLN A 52 23.37 9.84 9.04
CA GLN A 52 22.32 10.44 9.86
C GLN A 52 22.32 9.93 11.30
N HIS A 53 21.83 10.76 12.22
CA HIS A 53 21.66 10.41 13.63
C HIS A 53 20.25 9.95 13.99
N GLU A 54 19.30 10.04 13.05
CA GLU A 54 17.91 9.74 13.31
C GLU A 54 17.32 8.92 12.16
N CYS A 55 16.34 8.08 12.46
CA CYS A 55 15.55 7.36 11.46
C CYS A 55 14.12 7.14 11.94
N VAL A 56 13.22 6.83 11.02
CA VAL A 56 11.86 6.38 11.33
C VAL A 56 11.77 4.88 11.12
N VAL A 57 11.22 4.18 12.10
CA VAL A 57 10.94 2.75 12.01
C VAL A 57 9.44 2.56 11.96
N ARG A 58 8.98 1.82 10.97
CA ARG A 58 7.61 1.30 10.90
C ARG A 58 7.63 -0.19 11.16
N LEU A 59 6.77 -0.63 12.06
CA LEU A 59 6.49 -2.00 12.42
C LEU A 59 5.06 -2.35 12.02
N GLU A 60 4.85 -3.53 11.45
CA GLU A 60 3.53 -4.13 11.26
C GLU A 60 3.55 -5.58 11.73
N VAL A 61 2.51 -6.01 12.44
CA VAL A 61 2.35 -7.41 12.87
C VAL A 61 2.27 -8.31 11.63
N GLN A 62 3.07 -9.38 11.61
CA GLN A 62 3.06 -10.31 10.50
C GLN A 62 1.70 -11.02 10.40
N GLY A 63 1.10 -11.00 9.20
CA GLY A 63 -0.22 -11.59 8.97
C GLY A 63 -1.40 -10.71 9.39
N ALA A 64 -1.16 -9.48 9.82
CA ALA A 64 -2.23 -8.50 10.00
C ALA A 64 -2.98 -8.26 8.68
N THR A 65 -4.28 -8.00 8.79
CA THR A 65 -5.12 -7.72 7.62
C THR A 65 -4.88 -6.28 7.18
N SER A 66 -4.04 -6.08 6.18
CA SER A 66 -3.81 -4.79 5.54
C SER A 66 -4.32 -4.81 4.09
N ALA A 67 -4.72 -3.63 3.59
CA ALA A 67 -5.12 -3.48 2.19
C ALA A 67 -3.98 -3.81 1.20
N PHE A 68 -2.72 -3.66 1.65
CA PHE A 68 -1.52 -3.92 0.86
C PHE A 68 -0.51 -4.74 1.65
N PRO A 69 0.17 -5.74 1.03
CA PRO A 69 1.27 -6.44 1.68
C PRO A 69 2.36 -5.47 2.12
N PHE A 70 2.91 -5.67 3.33
CA PHE A 70 3.94 -4.80 3.90
C PHE A 70 5.07 -4.47 2.92
N ALA A 71 5.58 -5.49 2.22
CA ALA A 71 6.71 -5.38 1.29
C ALA A 71 6.46 -4.45 0.09
N VAL A 72 5.20 -4.15 -0.25
CA VAL A 72 4.88 -3.26 -1.37
C VAL A 72 5.28 -1.83 -1.06
N VAL A 73 5.08 -1.36 0.17
CA VAL A 73 5.35 0.05 0.53
C VAL A 73 6.83 0.43 0.40
N PRO A 74 7.80 -0.27 1.03
CA PRO A 74 9.21 0.09 0.89
C PRO A 74 9.70 -0.10 -0.55
N ALA A 75 9.16 -1.06 -1.31
CA ALA A 75 9.48 -1.20 -2.73
C ALA A 75 8.99 0.01 -3.56
N MET A 76 7.78 0.50 -3.30
CA MET A 76 7.27 1.71 -3.94
C MET A 76 8.06 2.95 -3.55
N GLN A 77 8.44 3.08 -2.27
CA GLN A 77 9.29 4.17 -1.80
C GLN A 77 10.64 4.16 -2.52
N GLU A 78 11.28 3.00 -2.66
CA GLU A 78 12.57 2.92 -3.36
C GLU A 78 12.45 3.30 -4.85
N ILE A 79 11.38 2.87 -5.52
CA ILE A 79 11.10 3.28 -6.91
C ILE A 79 10.87 4.79 -6.99
N ALA A 80 10.13 5.37 -6.04
CA ALA A 80 9.85 6.80 -6.02
C ALA A 80 11.12 7.62 -5.76
N ARG A 81 11.98 7.18 -4.83
CA ARG A 81 13.27 7.81 -4.54
C ARG A 81 14.20 7.85 -5.74
N ILE A 82 14.26 6.78 -6.54
CA ILE A 82 15.05 6.78 -7.79
C ILE A 82 14.62 7.92 -8.73
N ARG A 83 13.36 8.37 -8.65
CA ARG A 83 12.82 9.43 -9.52
C ARG A 83 12.87 10.82 -8.91
N ILE A 84 12.65 10.92 -7.61
CA ILE A 84 12.58 12.18 -6.86
C ILE A 84 13.38 12.04 -5.56
N PRO A 85 14.71 11.89 -5.65
CA PRO A 85 15.56 11.56 -4.50
C PRO A 85 15.49 12.61 -3.39
N ASP A 86 15.20 13.87 -3.74
CA ASP A 86 15.12 14.98 -2.79
C ASP A 86 13.78 15.03 -2.01
N LEU A 87 12.75 14.27 -2.44
CA LEU A 87 11.41 14.30 -1.86
C LEU A 87 11.02 13.01 -1.15
N VAL A 88 11.71 11.90 -1.43
CA VAL A 88 11.39 10.59 -0.87
C VAL A 88 12.56 10.09 -0.04
N PRO A 89 12.37 9.91 1.29
CA PRO A 89 13.42 9.45 2.18
C PRO A 89 13.99 8.09 1.75
N GLU A 90 15.28 7.87 2.01
CA GLU A 90 15.91 6.57 1.75
C GLU A 90 15.33 5.46 2.63
N THR A 91 15.04 4.31 2.03
CA THR A 91 14.78 3.08 2.78
C THR A 91 16.10 2.42 3.13
N LEU A 92 16.50 2.53 4.40
CA LEU A 92 17.79 2.04 4.91
C LEU A 92 17.79 0.51 5.11
N GLN A 93 16.65 -0.04 5.54
CA GLN A 93 16.55 -1.45 5.87
C GLN A 93 15.09 -1.93 5.84
N VAL A 94 14.88 -3.18 5.43
CA VAL A 94 13.59 -3.88 5.53
C VAL A 94 13.86 -5.28 6.06
N GLY A 95 13.00 -5.79 6.94
CA GLY A 95 13.17 -7.14 7.46
C GLY A 95 12.01 -7.62 8.32
N SER A 96 12.30 -8.67 9.07
CA SER A 96 11.39 -9.23 10.07
C SER A 96 12.11 -9.35 11.41
N ALA A 97 11.39 -9.11 12.51
CA ALA A 97 11.92 -9.23 13.85
C ALA A 97 10.82 -9.72 14.80
N ALA A 98 11.22 -10.36 15.89
CA ALA A 98 10.30 -10.74 16.96
C ALA A 98 10.55 -9.87 18.20
N ASN A 99 9.46 -9.56 18.92
CA ASN A 99 9.53 -8.88 20.20
C ASN A 99 9.82 -9.88 21.35
N LYS A 100 9.92 -9.41 22.59
CA LYS A 100 10.19 -10.27 23.77
C LYS A 100 9.11 -11.35 24.02
N GLU A 101 7.90 -11.16 23.51
CA GLU A 101 6.76 -12.09 23.64
C GLU A 101 6.71 -13.10 22.50
N GLY A 102 7.63 -13.02 21.54
CA GLY A 102 7.64 -13.87 20.35
C GLY A 102 6.65 -13.45 19.27
N ARG A 103 5.98 -12.30 19.40
CA ARG A 103 5.17 -11.72 18.33
C ARG A 103 6.09 -11.32 17.18
N ALA A 104 5.75 -11.77 15.97
CA ALA A 104 6.53 -11.49 14.76
C ALA A 104 6.05 -10.21 14.06
N PHE A 105 6.99 -9.39 13.63
CA PHE A 105 6.77 -8.13 12.97
C PHE A 105 7.56 -8.07 11.66
N GLN A 106 6.99 -7.40 10.67
CA GLN A 106 7.72 -6.88 9.53
C GLN A 106 8.10 -5.43 9.85
N TYR A 107 9.30 -5.02 9.45
CA TYR A 107 9.78 -3.67 9.72
C TYR A 107 10.46 -3.03 8.52
N SER A 108 10.40 -1.70 8.47
CA SER A 108 11.12 -0.86 7.52
C SER A 108 11.72 0.31 8.27
N VAL A 109 13.00 0.55 8.06
CA VAL A 109 13.76 1.69 8.57
C VAL A 109 13.95 2.66 7.42
N VAL A 110 13.49 3.89 7.59
CA VAL A 110 13.61 4.96 6.61
C VAL A 110 14.34 6.14 7.21
N GLU A 111 15.01 6.91 6.37
CA GLU A 111 15.65 8.17 6.72
C GLU A 111 14.67 9.11 7.44
N PHE A 112 15.14 9.82 8.47
CA PHE A 112 14.35 10.87 9.09
C PHE A 112 14.53 12.17 8.29
N VAL A 113 13.41 12.75 7.87
CA VAL A 113 13.39 14.05 7.19
C VAL A 113 12.89 15.09 8.18
N GLU A 114 13.78 16.02 8.53
CA GLU A 114 13.43 17.14 9.39
C GLU A 114 12.58 18.15 8.61
N GLY A 115 11.49 18.60 9.22
CA GLY A 115 10.59 19.55 8.60
C GLY A 115 9.32 19.77 9.41
N VAL A 116 8.50 20.69 8.93
CA VAL A 116 7.14 20.94 9.41
C VAL A 116 6.14 20.36 8.43
N THR A 117 4.98 19.94 8.93
CA THR A 117 3.91 19.45 8.04
C THR A 117 3.34 20.62 7.23
N LEU A 118 2.79 20.32 6.04
CA LEU A 118 2.13 21.36 5.26
C LEU A 118 0.92 21.89 6.03
N GLU A 119 0.19 21.03 6.74
CA GLU A 119 -0.94 21.40 7.58
C GLU A 119 -0.58 22.46 8.64
N GLU A 120 0.60 22.35 9.26
CA GLU A 120 1.08 23.32 10.25
C GLU A 120 1.52 24.63 9.61
N ALA A 121 2.18 24.58 8.45
CA ALA A 121 2.80 25.75 7.85
C ALA A 121 1.87 26.51 6.89
N TRP A 122 0.84 25.85 6.32
CA TRP A 122 0.06 26.35 5.19
C TRP A 122 -0.54 27.73 5.41
N ASP A 123 -1.15 27.97 6.57
CA ASP A 123 -1.81 29.23 6.87
C ASP A 123 -0.83 30.39 7.07
N SER A 124 0.42 30.08 7.44
CA SER A 124 1.50 31.05 7.61
C SER A 124 2.25 31.38 6.32
N MET A 125 2.10 30.55 5.28
CA MET A 125 2.77 30.74 3.99
C MET A 125 2.18 31.92 3.21
N VAL A 126 3.05 32.71 2.57
CA VAL A 126 2.61 33.72 1.60
C VAL A 126 2.16 33.06 0.30
N ASP A 127 1.37 33.79 -0.50
CA ASP A 127 0.75 33.23 -1.70
C ASP A 127 1.75 32.72 -2.75
N GLU A 128 2.94 33.33 -2.84
CA GLU A 128 4.01 32.84 -3.73
C GLU A 128 4.53 31.47 -3.30
N ASP A 129 4.76 31.27 -2.00
CA ASP A 129 5.22 29.98 -1.46
C ASP A 129 4.16 28.90 -1.65
N ARG A 130 2.88 29.20 -1.38
CA ARG A 130 1.78 28.25 -1.62
C ARG A 130 1.68 27.83 -3.08
N LYS A 131 1.84 28.78 -4.01
CA LYS A 131 1.86 28.49 -5.45
C LYS A 131 3.06 27.63 -5.82
N SER A 132 4.24 27.92 -5.27
CA SER A 132 5.45 27.14 -5.49
C SER A 132 5.30 25.71 -5.00
N VAL A 133 4.84 25.51 -3.76
CA VAL A 133 4.57 24.18 -3.19
C VAL A 133 3.55 23.41 -4.03
N THR A 134 2.46 24.07 -4.44
CA THR A 134 1.45 23.47 -5.32
C THR A 134 2.06 23.02 -6.65
N ALA A 135 2.91 23.85 -7.25
CA ALA A 135 3.61 23.53 -8.49
C ALA A 135 4.55 22.32 -8.32
N SER A 136 5.35 22.28 -7.24
CA SER A 136 6.22 21.14 -6.94
C SER A 136 5.44 19.83 -6.74
N VAL A 137 4.30 19.88 -6.03
CA VAL A 137 3.43 18.71 -5.85
C VAL A 137 2.89 18.23 -7.19
N VAL A 138 2.41 19.16 -8.03
CA VAL A 138 1.91 18.85 -9.38
C VAL A 138 3.01 18.27 -10.25
N GLU A 139 4.22 18.83 -10.23
CA GLU A 139 5.37 18.32 -10.99
C GLU A 139 5.75 16.90 -10.55
N ALA A 140 5.75 16.62 -9.25
CA ALA A 140 5.99 15.28 -8.71
C ALA A 140 4.98 14.25 -9.23
N PHE A 141 3.74 14.66 -9.54
CA PHE A 141 2.73 13.81 -10.19
C PHE A 141 2.90 13.68 -11.71
N ILE A 142 3.53 14.66 -12.37
CA ILE A 142 3.69 14.72 -13.83
C ILE A 142 5.00 14.04 -14.30
N VAL A 143 5.90 13.66 -13.38
CA VAL A 143 7.17 12.97 -13.69
C VAL A 143 6.96 11.87 -14.75
N PRO A 144 7.62 11.95 -15.92
CA PRO A 144 7.41 11.02 -17.03
C PRO A 144 7.59 9.57 -16.60
N ARG A 145 6.54 8.79 -16.78
CA ARG A 145 6.50 7.36 -16.46
C ARG A 145 7.56 6.64 -17.28
N SER A 146 8.50 5.98 -16.61
CA SER A 146 9.54 5.23 -17.33
C SER A 146 8.91 4.02 -18.01
N PRO A 147 9.46 3.58 -19.16
CA PRO A 147 9.10 2.30 -19.75
C PRO A 147 9.18 1.15 -18.74
N SER A 148 10.13 1.17 -17.81
CA SER A 148 10.28 0.15 -16.76
C SER A 148 9.14 0.16 -15.74
N GLN A 149 8.65 1.33 -15.33
CA GLN A 149 7.48 1.46 -14.44
C GLN A 149 6.20 0.98 -15.14
N MET A 150 6.03 1.36 -16.41
CA MET A 150 4.92 0.88 -17.23
C MET A 150 4.98 -0.65 -17.38
N ALA A 151 6.16 -1.20 -17.67
CA ALA A 151 6.36 -2.65 -17.78
C ALA A 151 6.09 -3.37 -16.46
N LEU A 152 6.50 -2.81 -15.32
CA LEU A 152 6.22 -3.39 -14.00
C LEU A 152 4.72 -3.38 -13.69
N LEU A 153 4.04 -2.24 -13.89
CA LEU A 153 2.60 -2.15 -13.68
C LEU A 153 1.84 -3.13 -14.57
N ARG A 154 2.26 -3.29 -15.83
CA ARG A 154 1.73 -4.31 -16.73
C ARG A 154 1.98 -5.72 -16.25
N ALA A 155 3.20 -6.02 -15.78
CA ALA A 155 3.52 -7.34 -15.25
C ALA A 155 2.68 -7.67 -14.00
N MET A 156 2.53 -6.71 -13.08
CA MET A 156 1.69 -6.85 -11.90
C MET A 156 0.20 -7.04 -12.27
N GLU A 157 -0.28 -6.29 -13.25
CA GLU A 157 -1.65 -6.42 -13.78
C GLU A 157 -1.88 -7.82 -14.38
N ILE A 158 -0.97 -8.31 -15.23
CA ILE A 158 -1.03 -9.65 -15.81
C ILE A 158 -1.05 -10.73 -14.71
N ILE A 159 -0.28 -10.57 -13.64
CA ILE A 159 -0.27 -11.50 -12.50
C ILE A 159 -1.63 -11.49 -11.78
N VAL A 160 -2.22 -10.30 -11.55
CA VAL A 160 -3.55 -10.17 -10.94
C VAL A 160 -4.60 -10.80 -11.84
N GLU A 161 -4.57 -10.56 -13.15
CA GLU A 161 -5.49 -11.16 -14.12
C GLU A 161 -5.32 -12.67 -14.23
N SER A 162 -4.08 -13.19 -14.20
CA SER A 162 -3.81 -14.62 -14.16
C SER A 162 -4.39 -15.27 -12.91
N ARG A 163 -4.23 -14.64 -11.74
CA ARG A 163 -4.86 -15.09 -10.49
C ARG A 163 -6.38 -15.04 -10.59
N GLN A 164 -6.95 -13.98 -11.15
CA GLN A 164 -8.40 -13.88 -11.36
C GLN A 164 -8.92 -14.95 -12.34
N ARG A 165 -8.16 -15.28 -13.39
CA ARG A 165 -8.48 -16.39 -14.31
C ARG A 165 -8.57 -17.73 -13.59
N ASN A 166 -7.62 -18.04 -12.72
CA ASN A 166 -7.69 -19.24 -11.88
C ASN A 166 -8.91 -19.22 -10.93
N LEU A 167 -9.35 -18.03 -10.48
CA LEU A 167 -10.57 -17.90 -9.67
C LEU A 167 -11.85 -18.10 -10.48
N TYR A 168 -11.85 -17.83 -11.80
CA TYR A 168 -12.99 -18.10 -12.69
C TYR A 168 -13.21 -19.60 -12.92
N GLU A 169 -12.17 -20.42 -12.83
CA GLU A 169 -12.29 -21.88 -12.93
C GLU A 169 -12.91 -22.52 -11.67
N GLY A 170 -13.00 -21.76 -10.57
CA GLY A 170 -13.54 -22.19 -9.28
C GLY A 170 -14.98 -21.77 -8.98
N LYS A 171 -15.41 -22.02 -7.74
CA LYS A 171 -16.74 -21.65 -7.20
C LYS A 171 -16.81 -20.19 -6.69
N ASN A 172 -15.90 -19.32 -7.14
CA ASN A 172 -15.77 -17.96 -6.62
C ASN A 172 -16.82 -17.02 -7.24
N ILE A 173 -17.96 -16.88 -6.56
CA ILE A 173 -19.10 -16.05 -7.00
C ILE A 173 -18.66 -14.61 -7.32
N PRO A 174 -17.89 -13.91 -6.46
CA PRO A 174 -17.40 -12.55 -6.78
C PRO A 174 -16.57 -12.44 -8.05
N ALA A 175 -15.84 -13.49 -8.44
CA ALA A 175 -15.13 -13.49 -9.71
C ALA A 175 -16.14 -13.49 -10.88
N HIS A 176 -17.09 -14.42 -10.90
CA HIS A 176 -18.11 -14.50 -11.95
C HIS A 176 -18.95 -13.23 -12.08
N ILE A 177 -19.30 -12.60 -10.95
CA ILE A 177 -19.98 -11.29 -10.95
C ILE A 177 -19.11 -10.24 -11.65
N ARG A 178 -17.87 -10.05 -11.22
CA ARG A 178 -16.95 -9.06 -11.85
C ARG A 178 -16.79 -9.27 -13.34
N ARG A 179 -16.67 -10.53 -13.79
CA ARG A 179 -16.61 -10.86 -15.22
C ARG A 179 -17.88 -10.43 -15.96
N ARG A 180 -19.06 -10.71 -15.39
CA ARG A 180 -20.34 -10.34 -15.99
C ARG A 180 -20.46 -8.83 -16.15
N PHE A 181 -19.99 -8.07 -15.16
CA PHE A 181 -19.92 -6.62 -15.23
C PHE A 181 -18.98 -6.11 -16.33
N ILE A 182 -17.77 -6.67 -16.45
CA ILE A 182 -16.83 -6.31 -17.52
C ILE A 182 -17.47 -6.53 -18.90
N GLU A 183 -18.14 -7.67 -19.09
CA GLU A 183 -18.83 -8.00 -20.35
C GLU A 183 -20.02 -7.07 -20.64
N LEU A 184 -20.87 -6.79 -19.63
CA LEU A 184 -22.06 -5.94 -19.78
C LEU A 184 -21.70 -4.49 -20.08
N LEU A 185 -20.69 -3.99 -19.38
CA LEU A 185 -20.22 -2.61 -19.48
C LEU A 185 -19.21 -2.43 -20.63
N GLN A 186 -18.91 -3.50 -21.39
CA GLN A 186 -17.91 -3.49 -22.46
C GLN A 186 -16.61 -2.82 -22.03
N LEU A 187 -16.16 -3.14 -20.81
CA LEU A 187 -14.96 -2.52 -20.24
C LEU A 187 -13.74 -3.15 -20.91
N SER A 188 -12.96 -2.31 -21.56
CA SER A 188 -11.64 -2.67 -22.06
C SER A 188 -10.57 -2.00 -21.21
N ARG A 189 -9.40 -2.64 -21.11
CA ARG A 189 -8.24 -2.03 -20.45
C ARG A 189 -7.56 -1.08 -21.41
N ASP A 190 -7.23 0.10 -20.91
CA ASP A 190 -6.39 1.05 -21.65
C ASP A 190 -4.98 0.49 -21.87
N GLU A 191 -4.33 0.91 -22.95
CA GLU A 191 -2.89 0.72 -23.20
C GLU A 191 -2.01 1.47 -22.18
N ASP A 192 -2.57 2.48 -21.52
CA ASP A 192 -1.99 3.13 -20.35
C ASP A 192 -2.60 2.56 -19.05
N PRO A 193 -1.83 1.79 -18.25
CA PRO A 193 -2.34 1.17 -17.02
C PRO A 193 -2.82 2.19 -15.97
N TYR A 194 -2.43 3.47 -16.09
CA TYR A 194 -2.91 4.53 -15.20
C TYR A 194 -4.30 5.06 -15.54
N VAL A 195 -4.77 4.87 -16.78
CA VAL A 195 -6.14 5.21 -17.15
C VAL A 195 -7.12 4.13 -16.67
N GLY A 196 -6.65 2.89 -16.55
CA GLY A 196 -7.40 1.79 -15.98
C GLY A 196 -8.40 1.18 -16.97
N TRP A 197 -9.69 1.22 -16.63
CA TRP A 197 -10.75 0.67 -17.47
C TRP A 197 -11.41 1.78 -18.30
N ARG A 198 -11.59 1.53 -19.60
CA ARG A 198 -12.38 2.36 -20.50
C ARG A 198 -13.67 1.64 -20.86
N CYS A 199 -14.75 2.41 -20.95
CA CYS A 199 -16.04 1.93 -21.44
C CYS A 199 -16.12 2.28 -22.93
N GLU A 200 -16.22 1.27 -23.80
CA GLU A 200 -16.29 1.50 -25.25
C GLU A 200 -17.73 1.73 -25.75
N GLY A 201 -18.73 1.51 -24.90
CA GLY A 201 -20.14 1.65 -25.25
C GLY A 201 -20.95 2.31 -24.14
N THR A 202 -21.45 3.52 -24.43
CA THR A 202 -22.31 4.37 -23.57
C THR A 202 -21.61 5.02 -22.37
N SER A 203 -21.95 6.29 -22.12
CA SER A 203 -21.42 7.09 -21.01
C SER A 203 -21.74 6.44 -19.67
N LEU A 204 -20.75 6.37 -18.77
CA LEU A 204 -20.93 5.91 -17.37
C LEU A 204 -22.08 6.62 -16.64
N LEU A 205 -22.49 7.80 -17.11
CA LEU A 205 -23.57 8.61 -16.56
C LEU A 205 -24.99 8.06 -16.84
N ASP A 206 -25.17 7.15 -17.80
CA ASP A 206 -26.46 6.50 -18.07
C ASP A 206 -26.72 5.24 -17.22
N PHE A 207 -25.75 4.83 -16.40
CA PHE A 207 -25.84 3.62 -15.59
C PHE A 207 -26.61 3.85 -14.27
N ARG A 208 -27.92 4.11 -14.37
CA ARG A 208 -28.91 3.60 -13.39
C ARG A 208 -29.30 2.17 -13.73
N VAL A 209 -28.31 1.33 -14.06
CA VAL A 209 -28.56 -0.11 -14.25
C VAL A 209 -28.79 -0.70 -12.88
N ASP A 210 -29.90 -1.42 -12.72
CA ASP A 210 -30.16 -2.21 -11.53
C ASP A 210 -29.09 -3.29 -11.41
N PHE A 211 -28.05 -2.99 -10.62
CA PHE A 211 -26.89 -3.84 -10.41
C PHE A 211 -27.23 -5.15 -9.70
N GLN A 212 -28.41 -5.23 -9.09
CA GLN A 212 -28.95 -6.43 -8.46
C GLN A 212 -29.19 -7.55 -9.48
N LYS A 213 -29.73 -7.20 -10.65
CA LYS A 213 -30.12 -8.17 -11.69
C LYS A 213 -28.95 -9.02 -12.23
N PRO A 214 -27.81 -8.45 -12.66
CA PRO A 214 -26.67 -9.26 -13.11
C PRO A 214 -26.01 -10.07 -11.99
N GLU A 215 -26.09 -9.62 -10.74
CA GLU A 215 -25.63 -10.42 -9.58
C GLU A 215 -26.53 -11.64 -9.36
N ASP A 216 -27.85 -11.44 -9.34
CA ASP A 216 -28.85 -12.49 -9.16
C ASP A 216 -28.77 -13.55 -10.27
N GLU A 217 -28.58 -13.13 -11.53
CA GLU A 217 -28.39 -14.04 -12.68
C GLU A 217 -27.16 -14.94 -12.51
N VAL A 218 -26.04 -14.37 -12.04
CA VAL A 218 -24.80 -15.13 -11.81
C VAL A 218 -24.98 -16.12 -10.65
N ILE A 219 -25.64 -15.69 -9.57
CA ILE A 219 -25.93 -16.55 -8.43
C ILE A 219 -26.84 -17.71 -8.85
N GLU A 220 -27.89 -17.44 -9.63
CA GLU A 220 -28.82 -18.47 -10.12
C GLU A 220 -28.13 -19.48 -11.03
N ASP A 221 -27.32 -19.03 -11.99
CA ASP A 221 -26.55 -19.92 -12.88
C ASP A 221 -25.57 -20.80 -12.08
N MET A 222 -24.92 -20.24 -11.06
CA MET A 222 -24.02 -21.00 -10.19
C MET A 222 -24.77 -22.05 -9.34
N ILE A 223 -25.95 -21.72 -8.81
CA ILE A 223 -26.81 -22.68 -8.10
C ILE A 223 -27.26 -23.80 -9.05
N ARG A 224 -27.64 -23.45 -10.28
CA ARG A 224 -28.04 -24.41 -11.32
C ARG A 224 -26.92 -25.38 -11.67
N ARG A 225 -25.70 -24.88 -11.91
CA ARG A 225 -24.51 -25.72 -12.19
C ARG A 225 -24.18 -26.68 -11.03
N ARG A 226 -24.33 -26.22 -9.78
CA ARG A 226 -24.14 -27.07 -8.59
C ARG A 226 -25.18 -28.19 -8.51
N ARG A 227 -26.45 -27.88 -8.76
CA ARG A 227 -27.55 -28.87 -8.78
C ARG A 227 -27.40 -29.89 -9.90
N MET A 228 -26.89 -29.50 -11.06
CA MET A 228 -26.62 -30.43 -12.16
C MET A 228 -25.45 -31.37 -11.82
N LYS A 229 -24.32 -30.85 -11.32
CA LYS A 229 -23.19 -31.70 -10.89
C LYS A 229 -23.55 -32.69 -9.78
N ALA A 230 -24.43 -32.31 -8.85
CA ALA A 230 -24.91 -33.19 -7.78
C ALA A 230 -25.88 -34.29 -8.26
N LYS A 231 -26.45 -34.18 -9.47
CA LYS A 231 -27.31 -35.20 -10.08
C LYS A 231 -26.54 -36.17 -10.99
N THR A 232 -25.28 -35.87 -11.29
CA THR A 232 -24.41 -36.67 -12.19
C THR A 232 -23.30 -37.40 -11.43
N SER A 233 -23.26 -37.28 -10.10
CA SER A 233 -22.41 -38.02 -9.17
C SER A 233 -23.25 -38.99 -8.35
#